data_AF-A0A1V6NTE6-F1
#
_entry.id   AF-A0A1V6NTE6-F1
#
_cell.length_a   1.000
_cell.length_b   1.000
_cell.length_c   1.000
_cell.angle_alpha   90.00
_cell.angle_beta   90.00
_cell.angle_gamma   90.00
#
_symmetry.space_group_name_H-M   'P 1'
#
loop_
_entity.id
_entity.type
_entity.pdbx_description
1 polymer ?
#
loop_
_entity_poly.entity_id
_entity_poly.type
_entity_poly.pdbx_seq_one_letter_code
_entity_poly.pdbx_strand_id
1 'polypeptide(L)'
;MPLASTDREHPRREGQNEELQENFDSDYDEGDAVLARGWPRNHHNLAKHGFRPVWTSQDGYPEDEIPEDIQAWLDENGERKTADIIGPLRSLAWLAGLDELVEAIDHPAYVIEDDIEVIPFGTGLLWPLDRRVEEGTVPPAIWAKASGNNPPASHIATTVPTNVPTSIKGTLQTHDLRGLYPASRTKESHKVKCVKVRFDKNLERLEMSIRRLVGAPLEAENLWFRGLSLRALESILAFWIPERSSNNADNEFGPGFYTADSLDYALEYVRLGGAIMVFQDPDLHSNTVWEPSLEAWNAWVARWMHLPLEIAQEPIVAEYSTADFIKGAISRRKKMAQGGRGVPLQSENNQLVACSYKACKALSDSLELIIFIDRT
;
A
#
# COMPACT_ATOMS: atom_id res chain seq x y z
N MET A 1 -27.02 -51.94 46.05
CA MET A 1 -26.16 -52.16 47.24
C MET A 1 -25.88 -53.66 47.36
N PRO A 2 -24.67 -54.12 47.77
CA PRO A 2 -23.59 -53.37 48.40
C PRO A 2 -22.27 -53.32 47.61
N LEU A 3 -21.35 -52.49 48.14
CA LEU A 3 -20.04 -52.04 47.66
C LEU A 3 -18.87 -52.89 48.16
N ALA A 4 -17.79 -52.94 47.38
CA ALA A 4 -16.36 -52.91 47.78
C ALA A 4 -15.54 -52.73 46.49
N SER A 5 -14.97 -51.57 46.13
CA SER A 5 -13.81 -50.85 46.70
C SER A 5 -12.55 -51.71 46.84
N THR A 6 -11.67 -51.64 45.84
CA THR A 6 -10.22 -51.66 46.02
C THR A 6 -9.52 -50.96 44.86
N ASP A 7 -8.49 -50.21 45.25
CA ASP A 7 -7.70 -49.25 44.50
C ASP A 7 -7.02 -49.79 43.24
N ARG A 8 -6.95 -48.93 42.22
CA ARG A 8 -5.88 -48.98 41.21
C ARG A 8 -5.31 -47.59 41.02
N GLU A 9 -4.09 -47.44 41.54
CA GLU A 9 -3.17 -46.34 41.30
C GLU A 9 -3.04 -46.06 39.80
N HIS A 10 -3.22 -44.80 39.42
CA HIS A 10 -2.80 -44.28 38.13
C HIS A 10 -1.27 -44.11 38.14
N PRO A 11 -0.52 -44.71 37.20
CA PRO A 11 0.87 -44.37 37.03
C PRO A 11 0.98 -42.97 36.42
N ARG A 12 1.69 -42.09 37.15
CA ARG A 12 2.22 -40.82 36.64
C ARG A 12 3.05 -41.10 35.39
N ARG A 13 2.63 -40.53 34.25
CA ARG A 13 3.55 -40.21 33.14
C ARG A 13 3.98 -38.76 33.30
N GLU A 14 4.99 -38.58 34.14
CA GLU A 14 5.91 -37.44 34.03
C GLU A 14 6.99 -37.83 33.01
N GLY A 15 7.32 -36.91 32.13
CA GLY A 15 8.46 -37.01 31.22
C GLY A 15 8.07 -37.26 29.76
N GLN A 16 8.63 -36.42 28.88
CA GLN A 16 8.53 -36.42 27.40
C GLN A 16 7.36 -35.61 26.82
N ASN A 17 7.39 -34.30 27.08
CA ASN A 17 6.84 -33.28 26.18
C ASN A 17 7.82 -32.09 26.08
N GLU A 18 9.12 -32.39 26.13
CA GLU A 18 10.21 -31.44 25.88
C GLU A 18 11.11 -32.07 24.83
N GLU A 19 10.70 -32.00 23.56
CA GLU A 19 11.61 -32.03 22.41
C GLU A 19 10.81 -31.68 21.15
N LEU A 20 11.34 -30.69 20.41
CA LEU A 20 10.92 -30.24 19.08
C LEU A 20 9.77 -29.22 19.01
N GLN A 21 9.93 -28.11 19.73
CA GLN A 21 9.60 -26.80 19.15
C GLN A 21 10.91 -26.23 18.60
N GLU A 22 11.41 -26.82 17.51
CA GLU A 22 12.43 -26.17 16.69
C GLU A 22 11.83 -24.84 16.22
N ASN A 23 12.41 -23.73 16.71
CA ASN A 23 12.27 -22.43 16.06
C ASN A 23 12.76 -22.61 14.62
N PHE A 24 11.83 -22.83 13.70
CA PHE A 24 12.08 -22.80 12.27
C PHE A 24 12.53 -21.36 11.95
N ASP A 25 13.83 -21.11 12.00
CA ASP A 25 14.45 -19.84 11.67
C ASP A 25 14.35 -19.70 10.15
N SER A 26 13.21 -19.19 9.69
CA SER A 26 12.87 -19.16 8.26
C SER A 26 13.76 -18.27 7.39
N ASP A 27 14.78 -17.69 8.00
CA ASP A 27 15.71 -16.78 7.38
C ASP A 27 16.78 -17.50 6.54
N TYR A 28 16.86 -18.82 6.69
CA TYR A 28 17.66 -19.70 5.84
C TYR A 28 16.89 -20.27 4.65
N ASP A 29 15.59 -19.97 4.53
CA ASP A 29 14.82 -20.34 3.34
C ASP A 29 15.41 -19.64 2.11
N GLU A 30 15.66 -20.40 1.04
CA GLU A 30 16.00 -19.83 -0.27
C GLU A 30 14.93 -18.83 -0.71
N GLY A 31 15.32 -17.76 -1.41
CA GLY A 31 14.40 -16.68 -1.79
C GLY A 31 13.12 -17.18 -2.48
N ASP A 32 13.21 -18.23 -3.28
CA ASP A 32 12.07 -18.82 -3.99
C ASP A 32 11.08 -19.49 -3.04
N ALA A 33 11.56 -20.09 -1.96
CA ALA A 33 10.70 -20.63 -0.91
C ALA A 33 10.01 -19.52 -0.12
N VAL A 34 10.70 -18.40 0.13
CA VAL A 34 10.14 -17.21 0.78
C VAL A 34 9.05 -16.57 -0.08
N LEU A 35 9.26 -16.45 -1.39
CA LEU A 35 8.25 -15.97 -2.34
C LEU A 35 7.05 -16.92 -2.40
N ALA A 36 7.28 -18.23 -2.51
CA ALA A 36 6.23 -19.23 -2.66
C ALA A 36 5.30 -19.33 -1.43
N ARG A 37 5.83 -19.13 -0.23
CA ARG A 37 5.05 -19.19 1.02
C ARG A 37 4.29 -17.89 1.34
N GLY A 38 4.67 -16.76 0.73
CA GLY A 38 4.00 -15.47 0.88
C GLY A 38 4.25 -14.73 2.20
N TRP A 39 5.22 -15.17 3.02
CA TRP A 39 5.59 -14.50 4.28
C TRP A 39 7.07 -14.12 4.27
N PRO A 40 7.43 -12.88 4.69
CA PRO A 40 8.79 -12.38 4.60
C PRO A 40 9.75 -13.06 5.58
N ARG A 41 11.06 -12.92 5.33
CA ARG A 41 12.10 -13.24 6.32
C ARG A 41 11.99 -12.28 7.52
N ASN A 42 12.57 -12.63 8.66
CA ASN A 42 12.50 -11.83 9.88
C ASN A 42 13.43 -10.61 9.80
N HIS A 43 12.87 -9.40 9.93
CA HIS A 43 13.65 -8.15 9.86
C HIS A 43 14.67 -7.98 10.97
N HIS A 44 14.47 -8.62 12.13
CA HIS A 44 15.44 -8.60 13.23
C HIS A 44 16.78 -9.25 12.87
N ASN A 45 16.79 -10.11 11.85
CA ASN A 45 17.97 -10.86 11.45
C ASN A 45 18.73 -10.23 10.27
N LEU A 46 18.32 -9.06 9.77
CA LEU A 46 19.03 -8.34 8.70
C LEU A 46 20.54 -8.20 8.96
N ALA A 47 20.91 -7.69 10.15
CA ALA A 47 22.31 -7.47 10.51
C ALA A 47 23.12 -8.78 10.58
N LYS A 48 22.51 -9.87 11.07
CA LYS A 48 23.12 -11.21 11.11
C LYS A 48 23.47 -11.73 9.71
N HIS A 49 22.68 -11.34 8.70
CA HIS A 49 22.87 -11.71 7.31
C HIS A 49 23.63 -10.66 6.48
N GLY A 50 24.23 -9.65 7.13
CA GLY A 50 25.06 -8.64 6.47
C GLY A 50 24.26 -7.54 5.75
N PHE A 51 22.96 -7.43 6.03
CA PHE A 51 22.10 -6.36 5.52
C PHE A 51 21.95 -5.25 6.54
N ARG A 52 21.80 -4.01 6.05
CA ARG A 52 21.54 -2.87 6.94
C ARG A 52 20.14 -3.03 7.55
N PRO A 53 19.96 -2.72 8.84
CA PRO A 53 18.63 -2.74 9.44
C PRO A 53 17.65 -1.81 8.73
N VAL A 54 16.36 -2.09 8.91
CA VAL A 54 15.27 -1.25 8.45
C VAL A 54 14.56 -0.63 9.65
N TRP A 55 13.96 0.53 9.44
CA TRP A 55 12.98 1.06 10.38
C TRP A 55 11.63 0.42 10.10
N THR A 56 10.95 -0.08 11.12
CA THR A 56 9.58 -0.61 10.99
C THR A 56 8.60 0.22 11.81
N SER A 57 7.34 0.22 11.38
CA SER A 57 6.25 0.86 12.09
C SER A 57 6.02 0.32 13.51
N GLN A 58 6.47 -0.90 13.78
CA GLN A 58 6.22 -1.64 15.02
C GLN A 58 7.36 -1.50 16.02
N ASP A 59 8.59 -1.66 15.54
CA ASP A 59 9.78 -1.78 16.38
C ASP A 59 10.66 -0.53 16.30
N GLY A 60 10.38 0.39 15.37
CA GLY A 60 11.24 1.52 15.07
C GLY A 60 12.51 1.04 14.37
N TYR A 61 13.61 1.79 14.53
CA TYR A 61 14.93 1.34 14.12
C TYR A 61 15.57 0.54 15.28
N PRO A 62 16.23 -0.60 15.01
CA PRO A 62 16.69 -1.50 16.08
C PRO A 62 17.96 -1.03 16.80
N GLU A 63 18.65 0.00 16.29
CA GLU A 63 19.85 0.58 16.91
C GLU A 63 19.51 1.93 17.56
N ASP A 64 20.38 2.38 18.49
CA ASP A 64 20.19 3.63 19.24
C ASP A 64 20.19 4.89 18.35
N GLU A 65 20.90 4.84 17.22
CA GLU A 65 21.04 5.94 16.27
C GLU A 65 20.41 5.57 14.92
N ILE A 66 19.46 6.38 14.45
CA ILE A 66 18.84 6.21 13.14
C ILE A 66 19.75 6.88 12.09
N PRO A 67 20.20 6.15 11.05
CA PRO A 67 20.99 6.73 9.97
C PRO A 67 20.30 7.93 9.31
N GLU A 68 21.08 8.96 8.95
CA GLU A 68 20.56 10.22 8.38
C GLU A 68 19.66 10.02 7.15
N ASP A 69 19.99 9.02 6.32
CA ASP A 69 19.25 8.71 5.09
C ASP A 69 17.86 8.11 5.36
N ILE A 70 17.71 7.33 6.45
CA ILE A 70 16.41 6.84 6.96
C ILE A 70 15.69 7.95 7.74
N GLN A 71 16.41 8.67 8.61
CA GLN A 71 15.88 9.76 9.42
C GLN A 71 15.27 10.87 8.56
N ALA A 72 15.82 11.12 7.36
CA ALA A 72 15.28 12.09 6.40
C ALA A 72 13.83 11.80 5.95
N TRP A 73 13.34 10.57 6.18
CA TRP A 73 11.97 10.17 5.88
C TRP A 73 11.06 10.14 7.11
N LEU A 74 11.59 10.36 8.31
CA LEU A 74 10.84 10.35 9.56
C LEU A 74 10.47 11.78 10.00
N ASP A 75 9.41 11.89 10.78
CA ASP A 75 9.01 13.11 11.47
C ASP A 75 9.92 13.39 12.69
N GLU A 76 9.66 14.50 13.38
CA GLU A 76 10.42 14.92 14.57
C GLU A 76 10.40 13.93 15.73
N ASN A 77 9.43 13.01 15.76
CA ASN A 77 9.32 11.97 16.77
C ASN A 77 10.01 10.67 16.34
N GLY A 78 10.66 10.64 15.17
CA GLY A 78 11.22 9.42 14.60
C GLY A 78 10.14 8.48 14.06
N GLU A 79 8.95 9.00 13.77
CA GLU A 79 7.82 8.25 13.26
C GLU A 79 7.46 8.63 11.81
N ARG A 80 6.68 7.77 11.15
CA ARG A 80 6.02 8.07 9.88
C ARG A 80 4.71 7.31 9.83
N LYS A 81 3.62 7.95 10.28
CA LYS A 81 2.32 7.30 10.61
C LYS A 81 1.73 6.40 9.52
N THR A 82 2.18 6.59 8.29
CA THR A 82 1.65 6.07 7.01
C THR A 82 2.59 5.08 6.31
N ALA A 83 3.84 4.93 6.77
CA ALA A 83 4.77 3.93 6.25
C ALA A 83 4.80 2.67 7.11
N ASP A 84 4.86 1.49 6.54
CA ASP A 84 5.05 0.25 7.30
C ASP A 84 6.53 -0.07 7.51
N ILE A 85 7.36 0.07 6.47
CA ILE A 85 8.79 -0.24 6.50
C ILE A 85 9.56 0.84 5.72
N ILE A 86 10.70 1.26 6.27
CA ILE A 86 11.63 2.20 5.62
C ILE A 86 13.04 1.60 5.68
N GLY A 87 13.69 1.48 4.53
CA GLY A 87 15.06 1.00 4.51
C GLY A 87 15.63 0.86 3.10
N PRO A 88 16.92 0.48 3.00
CA PRO A 88 17.57 0.28 1.71
C PRO A 88 16.89 -0.82 0.90
N LEU A 89 16.76 -0.60 -0.41
CA LEU A 89 16.16 -1.53 -1.37
C LEU A 89 16.72 -2.95 -1.23
N ARG A 90 18.02 -3.09 -1.00
CA ARG A 90 18.71 -4.38 -0.82
C ARG A 90 18.19 -5.15 0.40
N SER A 91 18.00 -4.47 1.53
CA SER A 91 17.45 -5.09 2.74
C SER A 91 16.00 -5.52 2.52
N LEU A 92 15.20 -4.70 1.85
CA LEU A 92 13.80 -5.01 1.52
C LEU A 92 13.69 -6.18 0.54
N ALA A 93 14.56 -6.23 -0.46
CA ALA A 93 14.65 -7.34 -1.42
C ALA A 93 14.97 -8.66 -0.71
N TRP A 94 15.93 -8.66 0.22
CA TRP A 94 16.25 -9.84 1.01
C TRP A 94 15.07 -10.29 1.87
N LEU A 95 14.36 -9.36 2.53
CA LEU A 95 13.16 -9.70 3.31
C LEU A 95 12.07 -10.35 2.45
N ALA A 96 11.92 -9.89 1.21
CA ALA A 96 10.96 -10.40 0.25
C ALA A 96 11.36 -11.75 -0.39
N GLY A 97 12.58 -12.25 -0.16
CA GLY A 97 13.09 -13.42 -0.85
C GLY A 97 13.57 -13.15 -2.28
N LEU A 98 13.84 -11.90 -2.65
CA LEU A 98 14.35 -11.51 -3.96
C LEU A 98 15.89 -11.55 -3.98
N ASP A 99 16.46 -12.72 -3.75
CA ASP A 99 17.92 -12.89 -3.67
C ASP A 99 18.62 -12.47 -4.97
N GLU A 100 18.00 -12.72 -6.13
CA GLU A 100 18.51 -12.25 -7.44
C GLU A 100 18.55 -10.73 -7.56
N LEU A 101 17.64 -10.00 -6.90
CA LEU A 101 17.67 -8.54 -6.89
C LEU A 101 18.81 -8.02 -6.02
N VAL A 102 19.07 -8.69 -4.89
CA VAL A 102 20.24 -8.39 -4.05
C VAL A 102 21.53 -8.57 -4.86
N GLU A 103 21.66 -9.69 -5.57
CA GLU A 103 22.81 -9.95 -6.45
C GLU A 103 22.93 -8.90 -7.57
N ALA A 104 21.80 -8.52 -8.18
CA ALA A 104 21.79 -7.51 -9.24
C ALA A 104 22.21 -6.12 -8.73
N ILE A 105 21.82 -5.73 -7.51
CA ILE A 105 22.27 -4.48 -6.87
C ILE A 105 23.80 -4.49 -6.66
N ASP A 106 24.36 -5.61 -6.22
CA ASP A 106 25.80 -5.74 -5.96
C ASP A 106 26.64 -5.90 -7.24
N HIS A 107 26.01 -6.22 -8.38
CA HIS A 107 26.72 -6.58 -9.61
C HIS A 107 26.96 -5.35 -10.51
N PRO A 108 28.22 -5.08 -10.92
CA PRO A 108 28.61 -3.85 -11.61
C PRO A 108 28.03 -3.67 -13.03
N ALA A 109 27.40 -4.70 -13.59
CA ALA A 109 26.71 -4.62 -14.88
C ALA A 109 25.30 -3.98 -14.79
N TYR A 110 24.76 -3.81 -13.58
CA TYR A 110 23.47 -3.16 -13.37
C TYR A 110 23.67 -1.77 -12.76
N VAL A 111 22.73 -0.86 -13.05
CA VAL A 111 22.73 0.53 -12.56
C VAL A 111 21.65 0.68 -11.47
N ILE A 112 21.41 -0.37 -10.69
CA ILE A 112 20.39 -0.36 -9.64
C ILE A 112 20.99 0.31 -8.41
N GLU A 113 20.41 1.44 -8.01
CA GLU A 113 20.81 2.16 -6.80
C GLU A 113 20.13 1.55 -5.56
N ASP A 114 20.90 1.32 -4.50
CA ASP A 114 20.41 0.88 -3.19
C ASP A 114 19.82 2.05 -2.39
N ASP A 115 18.79 2.69 -2.95
CA ASP A 115 18.13 3.83 -2.32
C ASP A 115 17.32 3.39 -1.09
N ILE A 116 17.10 4.34 -0.17
CA ILE A 116 16.06 4.20 0.85
C ILE A 116 14.69 4.23 0.19
N GLU A 117 13.93 3.15 0.37
CA GLU A 117 12.55 3.04 -0.04
C GLU A 117 11.62 3.17 1.17
N VAL A 118 10.45 3.74 0.93
CA VAL A 118 9.35 3.83 1.89
C VAL A 118 8.22 2.94 1.39
N ILE A 119 7.85 1.94 2.19
CA ILE A 119 6.73 1.05 1.90
C ILE A 119 5.52 1.54 2.68
N PRO A 120 4.47 2.06 2.03
CA PRO A 120 3.23 2.46 2.70
C PRO A 120 2.50 1.27 3.31
N PHE A 121 1.66 1.53 4.31
CA PHE A 121 0.72 0.51 4.80
C PHE A 121 -0.15 -0.03 3.66
N GLY A 122 -0.45 -1.33 3.73
CA GLY A 122 -1.37 -1.96 2.79
C GLY A 122 -0.78 -2.33 1.42
N THR A 123 0.55 -2.25 1.24
CA THR A 123 1.17 -2.42 -0.10
C THR A 123 2.14 -3.60 -0.24
N GLY A 124 2.69 -4.12 0.86
CA GLY A 124 3.61 -5.27 0.88
C GLY A 124 5.05 -4.97 0.44
N LEU A 125 5.97 -5.91 0.72
CA LEU A 125 7.42 -5.74 0.47
C LEU A 125 7.82 -5.62 -1.01
N LEU A 126 6.97 -6.10 -1.91
CA LEU A 126 7.20 -5.99 -3.36
C LEU A 126 6.87 -4.60 -3.89
N TRP A 127 6.28 -3.72 -3.07
CA TRP A 127 5.90 -2.37 -3.48
C TRP A 127 7.01 -1.62 -4.21
N PRO A 128 8.28 -1.54 -3.73
CA PRO A 128 9.35 -0.85 -4.45
C PRO A 128 9.62 -1.41 -5.85
N LEU A 129 9.39 -2.71 -6.07
CA LEU A 129 9.72 -3.42 -7.30
C LEU A 129 8.91 -2.93 -8.50
N ASP A 130 7.61 -2.67 -8.32
CA ASP A 130 6.72 -2.23 -9.40
C ASP A 130 7.23 -0.93 -10.05
N ARG A 131 7.62 0.05 -9.23
CA ARG A 131 8.23 1.30 -9.70
C ARG A 131 9.54 1.04 -10.43
N ARG A 132 10.42 0.22 -9.85
CA ARG A 132 11.75 -0.04 -10.43
C ARG A 132 11.67 -0.70 -11.81
N VAL A 133 10.64 -1.52 -12.03
CA VAL A 133 10.30 -2.09 -13.34
C VAL A 133 9.73 -1.04 -14.28
N GLU A 134 8.83 -0.17 -13.81
CA GLU A 134 8.32 0.96 -14.61
C GLU A 134 9.44 1.91 -15.05
N GLU A 135 10.43 2.15 -14.20
CA GLU A 135 11.62 2.95 -14.51
C GLU A 135 12.65 2.20 -15.37
N GLY A 136 12.46 0.90 -15.60
CA GLY A 136 13.39 0.06 -16.37
C GLY A 136 14.72 -0.21 -15.66
N THR A 137 14.78 -0.02 -14.34
CA THR A 137 15.99 -0.23 -13.53
C THR A 137 16.18 -1.68 -13.12
N VAL A 138 15.08 -2.41 -12.91
CA VAL A 138 15.12 -3.84 -12.56
C VAL A 138 14.81 -4.71 -13.78
N PRO A 139 15.60 -5.77 -14.03
CA PRO A 139 15.32 -6.73 -15.08
C PRO A 139 13.91 -7.33 -14.99
N PRO A 140 13.14 -7.38 -16.10
CA PRO A 140 11.79 -7.95 -16.10
C PRO A 140 11.69 -9.40 -15.60
N ALA A 141 12.77 -10.18 -15.71
CA ALA A 141 12.82 -11.56 -15.21
C ALA A 141 12.70 -11.65 -13.68
N ILE A 142 13.35 -10.73 -12.95
CA ILE A 142 13.29 -10.68 -11.48
C ILE A 142 11.86 -10.35 -11.03
N TRP A 143 11.20 -9.43 -11.73
CA TRP A 143 9.79 -9.11 -11.46
C TRP A 143 8.85 -10.27 -11.79
N ALA A 144 9.05 -10.95 -12.93
CA ALA A 144 8.21 -12.07 -13.34
C ALA A 144 8.29 -13.24 -12.34
N LYS A 145 9.44 -13.39 -11.69
CA LYS A 145 9.64 -14.34 -10.60
C LYS A 145 8.87 -13.94 -9.35
N ALA A 146 9.00 -12.68 -8.92
CA ALA A 146 8.30 -12.11 -7.77
C ALA A 146 6.76 -12.19 -7.92
N SER A 147 6.25 -12.04 -9.14
CA SER A 147 4.82 -12.11 -9.45
C SER A 147 4.28 -13.54 -9.65
N GLY A 148 5.11 -14.58 -9.43
CA GLY A 148 4.72 -15.98 -9.52
C GLY A 148 4.54 -16.50 -10.95
N ASN A 149 5.38 -16.08 -11.90
CA ASN A 149 5.35 -16.47 -13.32
C ASN A 149 4.06 -16.11 -14.08
N ASN A 150 3.23 -15.23 -13.53
CA ASN A 150 2.41 -14.40 -14.38
C ASN A 150 3.32 -13.26 -14.85
N PRO A 151 3.81 -13.25 -16.11
CA PRO A 151 4.15 -11.96 -16.70
C PRO A 151 2.94 -11.06 -16.44
N PRO A 152 3.12 -9.74 -16.33
CA PRO A 152 1.93 -8.94 -16.43
C PRO A 152 1.51 -9.21 -17.89
N ALA A 153 0.44 -9.98 -18.06
CA ALA A 153 -0.54 -9.64 -19.05
C ALA A 153 -1.15 -8.27 -18.70
N SER A 154 -0.34 -7.28 -18.30
CA SER A 154 -0.56 -5.92 -18.75
C SER A 154 -0.19 -5.94 -20.23
N HIS A 155 -1.11 -6.50 -21.02
CA HIS A 155 -1.23 -6.20 -22.44
C HIS A 155 -1.51 -4.71 -22.67
N ILE A 156 -1.58 -3.90 -21.61
CA ILE A 156 -1.38 -2.47 -21.66
C ILE A 156 0.13 -2.19 -21.56
N ALA A 157 0.86 -2.66 -22.58
CA ALA A 157 2.07 -1.99 -23.02
C ALA A 157 1.63 -0.67 -23.66
N THR A 158 1.16 0.28 -22.86
CA THR A 158 1.11 1.67 -23.30
C THR A 158 2.56 2.15 -23.34
N THR A 159 3.05 2.47 -24.54
CA THR A 159 4.38 3.03 -24.83
C THR A 159 4.51 4.48 -24.36
N VAL A 160 3.95 4.80 -23.20
CA VAL A 160 3.61 6.17 -22.82
C VAL A 160 4.67 6.74 -21.89
N PRO A 161 4.94 8.06 -21.93
CA PRO A 161 5.96 8.65 -21.09
C PRO A 161 5.67 8.39 -19.61
N THR A 162 6.64 7.79 -18.93
CA THR A 162 6.76 7.76 -17.46
C THR A 162 7.04 9.15 -16.87
N ASN A 163 6.82 10.22 -17.63
CA ASN A 163 7.16 11.59 -17.31
C ASN A 163 5.90 12.45 -17.29
N VAL A 164 5.91 13.48 -16.46
CA VAL A 164 4.87 14.51 -16.44
C VAL A 164 4.74 15.13 -17.84
N PRO A 165 3.52 15.30 -18.39
CA PRO A 165 3.35 15.91 -19.70
C PRO A 165 4.00 17.29 -19.76
N THR A 166 4.77 17.58 -20.81
CA THR A 166 5.60 18.79 -20.90
C THR A 166 4.79 20.09 -20.90
N SER A 167 3.51 20.01 -21.23
CA SER A 167 2.54 21.10 -21.15
C SER A 167 2.21 21.50 -19.71
N ILE A 168 2.37 20.61 -18.72
CA ILE A 168 2.08 20.90 -17.32
C ILE A 168 3.26 21.64 -16.69
N LYS A 169 2.96 22.77 -16.07
CA LYS A 169 3.94 23.68 -15.46
C LYS A 169 3.71 23.84 -13.95
N GLY A 170 4.58 24.58 -13.29
CA GLY A 170 4.50 24.91 -11.86
C GLY A 170 3.37 25.87 -11.47
N THR A 171 2.47 26.19 -12.40
CA THR A 171 1.30 27.05 -12.18
C THR A 171 0.04 26.25 -12.45
N LEU A 172 -0.98 26.43 -11.62
CA LEU A 172 -2.28 25.80 -11.81
C LEU A 172 -2.91 26.23 -13.15
N GLN A 173 -3.19 25.26 -14.02
CA GLN A 173 -3.75 25.50 -15.34
C GLN A 173 -4.85 24.48 -15.64
N THR A 174 -5.86 24.88 -16.40
CA THR A 174 -6.93 23.97 -16.83
C THR A 174 -6.59 23.38 -18.18
N HIS A 175 -6.65 22.06 -18.28
CA HIS A 175 -6.36 21.31 -19.50
C HIS A 175 -7.54 20.43 -19.89
N ASP A 176 -7.69 20.19 -21.20
CA ASP A 176 -8.50 19.08 -21.69
C ASP A 176 -7.75 17.77 -21.44
N LEU A 177 -8.36 16.84 -20.71
CA LEU A 177 -7.74 15.55 -20.41
C LEU A 177 -7.38 14.77 -21.68
N ARG A 178 -8.18 14.84 -22.75
CA ARG A 178 -7.85 14.16 -24.01
C ARG A 178 -6.66 14.79 -24.73
N GLY A 179 -6.41 16.08 -24.48
CA GLY A 179 -5.22 16.77 -24.95
C GLY A 179 -3.94 16.33 -24.22
N LEU A 180 -4.06 15.88 -22.97
CA LEU A 180 -2.93 15.36 -22.18
C LEU A 180 -2.74 13.85 -22.38
N TYR A 181 -3.84 13.11 -22.40
CA TYR A 181 -3.91 11.64 -22.49
C TYR A 181 -4.94 11.26 -23.56
N PRO A 182 -4.52 11.06 -24.83
CA PRO A 182 -5.44 10.79 -25.94
C PRO A 182 -6.30 9.54 -25.76
N ALA A 183 -5.82 8.55 -25.00
CA ALA A 183 -6.56 7.34 -24.66
C ALA A 183 -7.62 7.54 -23.56
N SER A 184 -7.71 8.73 -22.96
CA SER A 184 -8.61 8.98 -21.85
C SER A 184 -10.07 8.79 -22.24
N ARG A 185 -10.77 7.94 -21.48
CA ARG A 185 -12.20 7.63 -21.64
C ARG A 185 -13.12 8.48 -20.77
N THR A 186 -12.63 9.64 -20.31
CA THR A 186 -13.44 10.62 -19.59
C THR A 186 -14.48 11.29 -20.50
N LYS A 187 -15.41 12.05 -19.90
CA LYS A 187 -16.44 12.80 -20.63
C LYS A 187 -15.82 13.68 -21.71
N GLU A 188 -16.55 13.88 -22.82
CA GLU A 188 -16.11 14.80 -23.86
C GLU A 188 -15.94 16.23 -23.29
N SER A 189 -14.79 16.84 -23.55
CA SER A 189 -14.39 18.15 -23.01
C SER A 189 -14.22 18.21 -21.49
N HIS A 190 -13.90 17.09 -20.82
CA HIS A 190 -13.57 17.09 -19.40
C HIS A 190 -12.32 17.94 -19.16
N LYS A 191 -12.54 19.13 -18.61
CA LYS A 191 -11.49 20.06 -18.21
C LYS A 191 -11.07 19.76 -16.79
N VAL A 192 -9.79 19.52 -16.60
CA VAL A 192 -9.21 19.23 -15.28
C VAL A 192 -8.10 20.24 -14.99
N LYS A 193 -8.04 20.70 -13.74
CA LYS A 193 -6.94 21.55 -13.29
C LYS A 193 -5.69 20.67 -13.12
N CYS A 194 -4.56 21.13 -13.60
CA CYS A 194 -3.29 20.43 -13.46
C CYS A 194 -2.22 21.39 -12.93
N VAL A 195 -1.31 20.86 -12.12
CA VAL A 195 -0.12 21.57 -11.67
C VAL A 195 1.03 20.59 -11.51
N LYS A 196 2.25 21.06 -11.76
CA LYS A 196 3.47 20.32 -11.46
C LYS A 196 4.13 20.86 -10.19
N VAL A 197 4.45 19.98 -9.26
CA VAL A 197 5.14 20.31 -8.01
C VAL A 197 6.39 19.46 -7.92
N ARG A 198 7.47 20.04 -7.40
CA ARG A 198 8.71 19.32 -7.16
C ARG A 198 8.56 18.46 -5.91
N PHE A 199 9.03 17.22 -5.98
CA PHE A 199 9.06 16.30 -4.86
C PHE A 199 9.95 16.84 -3.72
N ASP A 200 9.49 16.65 -2.49
CA ASP A 200 10.25 16.88 -1.26
C ASP A 200 10.10 15.63 -0.38
N LYS A 201 11.22 15.11 0.14
CA LYS A 201 11.21 13.94 1.03
C LYS A 201 10.44 14.23 2.33
N ASN A 202 10.45 15.49 2.77
CA ASN A 202 9.62 15.95 3.86
C ASN A 202 8.21 16.23 3.32
N LEU A 203 7.28 15.32 3.64
CA LEU A 203 5.92 15.39 3.11
C LEU A 203 5.13 16.61 3.58
N GLU A 204 5.40 17.12 4.78
CA GLU A 204 4.77 18.36 5.27
C GLU A 204 5.18 19.56 4.39
N ARG A 205 6.46 19.65 4.01
CA ARG A 205 6.95 20.68 3.07
C ARG A 205 6.38 20.50 1.68
N LEU A 206 6.25 19.25 1.23
CA LEU A 206 5.60 18.94 -0.05
C LEU A 206 4.14 19.37 -0.03
N GLU A 207 3.39 19.02 1.01
CA GLU A 207 1.99 19.39 1.20
C GLU A 207 1.81 20.91 1.25
N MET A 208 2.62 21.63 2.05
CA MET A 208 2.62 23.09 2.10
C MET A 208 2.88 23.71 0.71
N SER A 209 3.81 23.13 -0.05
CA SER A 209 4.12 23.58 -1.41
C SER A 209 2.95 23.37 -2.36
N ILE A 210 2.28 22.21 -2.28
CA ILE A 210 1.06 21.89 -3.04
C ILE A 210 -0.05 22.89 -2.69
N ARG A 211 -0.37 23.06 -1.41
CA ARG A 211 -1.42 23.97 -0.94
C ARG A 211 -1.17 25.41 -1.39
N ARG A 212 0.07 25.89 -1.30
CA ARG A 212 0.46 27.22 -1.78
C ARG A 212 0.27 27.40 -3.29
N LEU A 213 0.58 26.37 -4.08
CA LEU A 213 0.50 26.43 -5.54
C LEU A 213 -0.92 26.26 -6.08
N VAL A 214 -1.72 25.43 -5.43
CA VAL A 214 -3.10 25.15 -5.85
C VAL A 214 -4.08 26.18 -5.28
N GLY A 215 -3.97 26.51 -3.99
CA GLY A 215 -4.86 27.46 -3.31
C GLY A 215 -6.29 26.96 -3.14
N ALA A 216 -7.26 27.83 -3.44
CA ALA A 216 -8.69 27.63 -3.19
C ALA A 216 -9.29 26.26 -3.58
N PRO A 217 -8.89 25.58 -4.68
CA PRO A 217 -9.41 24.24 -4.97
C PRO A 217 -9.16 23.19 -3.88
N LEU A 218 -8.11 23.34 -3.06
CA LEU A 218 -7.83 22.44 -1.93
C LEU A 218 -8.45 22.90 -0.60
N GLU A 219 -9.17 24.03 -0.62
CA GLU A 219 -9.95 24.55 0.52
C GLU A 219 -11.42 24.12 0.44
N ALA A 220 -11.82 23.46 -0.66
CA ALA A 220 -13.17 22.93 -0.81
C ALA A 220 -13.44 21.80 0.20
N GLU A 221 -14.72 21.62 0.55
CA GLU A 221 -15.19 20.50 1.35
C GLU A 221 -15.28 19.23 0.49
N ASN A 222 -15.37 18.06 1.14
CA ASN A 222 -15.59 16.76 0.51
C ASN A 222 -14.59 16.41 -0.62
N LEU A 223 -13.31 16.68 -0.37
CA LEU A 223 -12.23 16.27 -1.26
C LEU A 223 -11.79 14.84 -0.96
N TRP A 224 -11.58 14.07 -2.02
CA TRP A 224 -11.01 12.73 -1.96
C TRP A 224 -9.75 12.66 -2.82
N PHE A 225 -8.71 12.03 -2.29
CA PHE A 225 -7.37 12.03 -2.85
C PHE A 225 -6.94 10.61 -3.18
N ARG A 226 -6.27 10.42 -4.31
CA ARG A 226 -5.59 9.17 -4.64
C ARG A 226 -4.20 9.49 -5.15
N GLY A 227 -3.17 9.08 -4.42
CA GLY A 227 -1.79 9.09 -4.90
C GLY A 227 -1.50 7.83 -5.69
N LEU A 228 -0.72 7.94 -6.77
CA LEU A 228 -0.43 6.84 -7.68
C LEU A 228 0.77 7.15 -8.60
N SER A 229 1.30 6.12 -9.27
CA SER A 229 2.32 6.30 -10.31
C SER A 229 1.71 6.96 -11.56
N LEU A 230 2.56 7.55 -12.41
CA LEU A 230 2.12 8.14 -13.68
C LEU A 230 1.54 7.11 -14.64
N ARG A 231 2.03 5.87 -14.60
CA ARG A 231 1.49 4.76 -15.39
C ARG A 231 0.12 4.33 -14.90
N ALA A 232 -0.07 4.24 -13.58
CA ALA A 232 -1.37 3.96 -13.00
C ALA A 232 -2.37 5.07 -13.35
N LEU A 233 -1.95 6.35 -13.29
CA LEU A 233 -2.79 7.49 -13.68
C LEU A 233 -3.30 7.32 -15.10
N GLU A 234 -2.41 7.09 -16.06
CA GLU A 234 -2.85 6.89 -17.44
C GLU A 234 -3.78 5.69 -17.58
N SER A 235 -3.43 4.55 -16.98
CA SER A 235 -4.23 3.33 -17.08
C SER A 235 -5.66 3.56 -16.57
N ILE A 236 -5.80 4.28 -15.46
CA ILE A 236 -7.09 4.70 -14.90
C ILE A 236 -7.82 5.64 -15.85
N LEU A 237 -7.14 6.68 -16.36
CA LEU A 237 -7.74 7.63 -17.29
C LEU A 237 -8.22 6.94 -18.58
N ALA A 238 -7.52 5.90 -19.03
CA ALA A 238 -7.89 5.08 -20.18
C ALA A 238 -9.02 4.10 -19.85
N PHE A 239 -9.10 3.58 -18.62
CA PHE A 239 -10.15 2.64 -18.23
C PHE A 239 -10.45 2.66 -16.72
N TRP A 240 -11.57 3.28 -16.36
CA TRP A 240 -12.04 3.40 -14.98
C TRP A 240 -12.73 2.13 -14.51
N ILE A 241 -12.05 1.35 -13.66
CA ILE A 241 -12.57 0.09 -13.09
C ILE A 241 -12.23 -0.05 -11.61
N PRO A 242 -13.03 -0.80 -10.82
CA PRO A 242 -12.61 -1.27 -9.52
C PRO A 242 -11.38 -2.16 -9.68
N GLU A 243 -10.28 -1.78 -9.03
CA GLU A 243 -9.01 -2.48 -9.19
C GLU A 243 -8.95 -3.74 -8.31
N ARG A 244 -8.47 -4.84 -8.88
CA ARG A 244 -8.07 -6.04 -8.14
C ARG A 244 -6.56 -6.21 -8.31
N SER A 245 -5.80 -5.76 -7.31
CA SER A 245 -4.37 -6.02 -7.22
C SER A 245 -4.10 -7.18 -6.26
N SER A 246 -2.96 -7.85 -6.42
CA SER A 246 -2.46 -8.84 -5.45
C SER A 246 -2.22 -8.23 -4.07
N ASN A 247 -1.98 -6.91 -4.01
CA ASN A 247 -1.69 -6.18 -2.78
C ASN A 247 -2.98 -5.71 -2.08
N ASN A 248 -4.15 -5.81 -2.74
CA ASN A 248 -5.44 -5.46 -2.12
C ASN A 248 -5.84 -6.39 -0.96
N ALA A 249 -5.14 -7.52 -0.76
CA ALA A 249 -5.30 -8.35 0.42
C ALA A 249 -5.04 -7.54 1.72
N ASP A 250 -4.22 -6.50 1.64
CA ASP A 250 -3.87 -5.66 2.78
C ASP A 250 -4.77 -4.42 2.93
N ASN A 251 -5.67 -4.15 1.97
CA ASN A 251 -6.64 -3.03 2.06
C ASN A 251 -7.88 -3.45 2.83
N GLU A 252 -8.41 -2.60 3.70
CA GLU A 252 -9.50 -2.95 4.64
C GLU A 252 -10.77 -3.43 3.95
N PHE A 253 -11.08 -2.91 2.76
CA PHE A 253 -12.37 -3.12 2.08
C PHE A 253 -12.28 -3.99 0.82
N GLY A 254 -11.16 -4.69 0.65
CA GLY A 254 -10.93 -5.58 -0.48
C GLY A 254 -10.78 -4.90 -1.85
N PRO A 255 -11.20 -5.51 -2.98
CA PRO A 255 -10.97 -4.94 -4.30
C PRO A 255 -11.82 -3.68 -4.54
N GLY A 256 -11.21 -2.64 -5.09
CA GLY A 256 -11.90 -1.39 -5.36
C GLY A 256 -10.97 -0.25 -5.79
N PHE A 257 -11.56 0.86 -6.21
CA PHE A 257 -10.83 2.10 -6.45
C PHE A 257 -10.82 2.94 -5.16
N TYR A 258 -9.69 2.87 -4.45
CA TYR A 258 -9.44 3.58 -3.20
C TYR A 258 -9.11 5.06 -3.41
N THR A 259 -9.69 5.88 -2.54
CA THR A 259 -9.37 7.29 -2.31
C THR A 259 -9.40 7.56 -0.80
N ALA A 260 -8.68 8.56 -0.32
CA ALA A 260 -8.67 8.98 1.09
C ALA A 260 -9.20 10.41 1.22
N ASP A 261 -9.81 10.75 2.35
CA ASP A 261 -10.24 12.14 2.66
C ASP A 261 -9.08 13.06 3.07
N SER A 262 -7.85 12.53 3.08
CA SER A 262 -6.65 13.27 3.44
C SER A 262 -5.60 13.32 2.34
N LEU A 263 -5.11 14.53 2.07
CA LEU A 263 -3.99 14.78 1.17
C LEU A 263 -2.68 14.19 1.72
N ASP A 264 -2.48 14.23 3.04
CA ASP A 264 -1.28 13.68 3.69
C ASP A 264 -1.12 12.18 3.40
N TYR A 265 -2.24 11.46 3.43
CA TYR A 265 -2.31 10.02 3.22
C TYR A 265 -2.04 9.69 1.76
N ALA A 266 -2.61 10.46 0.84
CA ALA A 266 -2.37 10.29 -0.60
C ALA A 266 -0.91 10.59 -1.00
N LEU A 267 -0.22 11.49 -0.31
CA LEU A 267 1.17 11.85 -0.59
C LEU A 267 2.16 10.69 -0.39
N GLU A 268 1.76 9.66 0.34
CA GLU A 268 2.62 8.49 0.59
C GLU A 268 2.67 7.55 -0.61
N TYR A 269 1.64 7.58 -1.45
CA TYR A 269 1.54 6.74 -2.63
C TYR A 269 2.22 7.36 -3.86
N VAL A 270 2.65 8.62 -3.80
CA VAL A 270 3.40 9.28 -4.89
C VAL A 270 4.92 9.07 -4.82
N ARG A 271 5.43 8.29 -3.86
CA ARG A 271 6.84 7.87 -3.74
C ARG A 271 7.84 9.03 -4.00
N LEU A 272 8.86 8.81 -4.84
CA LEU A 272 9.83 9.81 -5.33
C LEU A 272 9.31 10.62 -6.55
N GLY A 273 8.06 10.39 -6.97
CA GLY A 273 7.46 10.95 -8.17
C GLY A 273 6.18 10.19 -8.58
N GLY A 274 5.19 10.92 -9.09
CA GLY A 274 3.87 10.35 -9.37
C GLY A 274 2.80 11.42 -9.64
N ALA A 275 1.56 11.09 -9.35
CA ALA A 275 0.45 12.04 -9.40
C ALA A 275 -0.54 11.83 -8.25
N ILE A 276 -1.27 12.88 -7.91
CA ILE A 276 -2.43 12.85 -7.02
C ILE A 276 -3.66 13.24 -7.83
N MET A 277 -4.64 12.36 -7.88
CA MET A 277 -5.98 12.68 -8.38
C MET A 277 -6.81 13.24 -7.23
N VAL A 278 -7.49 14.35 -7.47
CA VAL A 278 -8.36 15.03 -6.51
C VAL A 278 -9.78 15.04 -7.06
N PHE A 279 -10.68 14.43 -6.29
CA PHE A 279 -12.09 14.29 -6.59
C PHE A 279 -12.87 15.20 -5.67
N GLN A 280 -13.77 16.00 -6.22
CA GLN A 280 -14.59 16.93 -5.45
C GLN A 280 -16.07 16.54 -5.54
N ASP A 281 -16.72 16.36 -4.39
CA ASP A 281 -18.15 16.07 -4.30
C ASP A 281 -18.61 14.90 -5.21
N PRO A 282 -18.01 13.68 -5.09
CA PRO A 282 -18.51 12.53 -5.82
C PRO A 282 -19.99 12.29 -5.52
N ASP A 283 -20.78 11.91 -6.53
CA ASP A 283 -22.22 11.68 -6.38
C ASP A 283 -22.50 10.43 -5.53
N LEU A 284 -22.53 10.61 -4.21
CA LEU A 284 -22.87 9.56 -3.27
C LEU A 284 -24.39 9.37 -3.12
N HIS A 285 -25.21 10.32 -3.57
CA HIS A 285 -26.67 10.25 -3.41
C HIS A 285 -27.31 9.29 -4.40
N SER A 286 -26.84 9.30 -5.66
CA SER A 286 -27.33 8.39 -6.69
C SER A 286 -26.72 6.99 -6.61
N ASN A 287 -25.80 6.74 -5.67
CA ASN A 287 -25.07 5.48 -5.50
C ASN A 287 -25.41 4.82 -4.17
N THR A 288 -25.40 3.49 -4.13
CA THR A 288 -25.55 2.78 -2.85
C THR A 288 -24.25 2.89 -2.05
N VAL A 289 -24.29 3.57 -0.92
CA VAL A 289 -23.12 3.71 -0.03
C VAL A 289 -23.30 2.82 1.19
N TRP A 290 -22.28 2.00 1.48
CA TRP A 290 -22.16 1.31 2.76
C TRP A 290 -21.16 2.05 3.64
N GLU A 291 -21.65 2.58 4.76
CA GLU A 291 -20.84 3.15 5.84
C GLU A 291 -20.89 2.17 7.04
N PRO A 292 -19.89 1.29 7.22
CA PRO A 292 -19.92 0.32 8.32
C PRO A 292 -19.91 1.01 9.68
N SER A 293 -20.71 0.48 10.62
CA SER A 293 -20.53 0.76 12.05
C SER A 293 -19.18 0.24 12.53
N LEU A 294 -18.73 0.65 13.72
CA LEU A 294 -17.49 0.14 14.31
C LEU A 294 -17.47 -1.40 14.40
N GLU A 295 -18.59 -2.00 14.80
CA GLU A 295 -18.75 -3.45 14.89
C GLU A 295 -18.66 -4.12 13.51
N ALA A 296 -19.41 -3.59 12.52
CA ALA A 296 -19.39 -4.11 11.16
C ALA A 296 -18.02 -3.95 10.48
N TRP A 297 -17.33 -2.84 10.75
CA TRP A 297 -15.97 -2.61 10.27
C TRP A 297 -15.01 -3.62 10.89
N ASN A 298 -15.09 -3.86 12.20
CA ASN A 298 -14.21 -4.81 12.89
C ASN A 298 -14.40 -6.24 12.37
N ALA A 299 -15.66 -6.67 12.21
CA ALA A 299 -16.00 -7.98 11.67
C ALA A 299 -15.49 -8.14 10.22
N TRP A 300 -15.66 -7.10 9.40
CA TRP A 300 -15.22 -7.10 8.02
C TRP A 300 -13.70 -7.15 7.89
N VAL A 301 -12.97 -6.27 8.57
CA VAL A 301 -11.50 -6.24 8.53
C VAL A 301 -10.91 -7.54 9.06
N ALA A 302 -11.46 -8.09 10.15
CA ALA A 302 -11.02 -9.37 10.68
C ALA A 302 -11.20 -10.51 9.67
N ARG A 303 -12.32 -10.53 8.94
CA ARG A 303 -12.58 -11.51 7.89
C ARG A 303 -11.65 -11.33 6.69
N TRP A 304 -11.53 -10.10 6.20
CA TRP A 304 -10.77 -9.79 4.99
C TRP A 304 -9.28 -10.08 5.18
N MET A 305 -8.71 -9.69 6.31
CA MET A 305 -7.32 -9.95 6.68
C MET A 305 -7.10 -11.37 7.23
N HIS A 306 -8.10 -12.24 7.18
CA HIS A 306 -8.04 -13.62 7.66
C HIS A 306 -7.55 -13.77 9.11
N LEU A 307 -7.94 -12.86 9.99
CA LEU A 307 -7.55 -12.90 11.40
C LEU A 307 -8.22 -14.10 12.09
N PRO A 308 -7.51 -14.83 12.97
CA PRO A 308 -8.04 -16.00 13.68
C PRO A 308 -8.93 -15.57 14.87
N LEU A 309 -9.97 -14.77 14.61
CA LEU A 309 -10.89 -14.21 15.59
C LEU A 309 -12.32 -14.70 15.34
N GLU A 310 -13.10 -14.90 16.41
CA GLU A 310 -14.51 -15.34 16.28
C GLU A 310 -15.35 -14.35 15.45
N ILE A 311 -15.09 -13.04 15.59
CA ILE A 311 -15.77 -11.98 14.83
C ILE A 311 -15.56 -12.11 13.31
N ALA A 312 -14.47 -12.75 12.87
CA ALA A 312 -14.22 -13.01 11.45
C ALA A 312 -15.19 -14.05 10.87
N GLN A 313 -15.80 -14.90 11.70
CA GLN A 313 -16.74 -15.96 11.32
C GLN A 313 -18.20 -15.49 11.20
N GLU A 314 -18.48 -14.22 11.53
CA GLU A 314 -19.83 -13.67 11.37
C GLU A 314 -20.31 -13.73 9.90
N PRO A 315 -21.61 -13.58 9.62
CA PRO A 315 -22.07 -13.49 8.23
C PRO A 315 -21.50 -12.25 7.53
N ILE A 316 -21.35 -12.30 6.19
CA ILE A 316 -21.07 -11.10 5.39
C ILE A 316 -22.34 -10.26 5.38
N VAL A 317 -22.23 -9.00 5.78
CA VAL A 317 -23.34 -8.05 5.72
C VAL A 317 -23.75 -7.84 4.25
N ALA A 318 -25.06 -7.86 3.99
CA ALA A 318 -25.59 -7.83 2.62
C ALA A 318 -25.25 -6.53 1.90
N GLU A 319 -25.13 -5.44 2.65
CA GLU A 319 -24.76 -4.11 2.21
C GLU A 319 -23.41 -4.11 1.48
N TYR A 320 -22.41 -4.85 1.98
CA TYR A 320 -21.10 -4.96 1.31
C TYR A 320 -21.25 -5.49 -0.13
N SER A 321 -22.10 -6.50 -0.33
CA SER A 321 -22.28 -7.16 -1.63
C SER A 321 -23.03 -6.33 -2.66
N THR A 322 -23.70 -5.26 -2.22
CA THR A 322 -24.55 -4.41 -3.08
C THR A 322 -24.08 -2.96 -3.14
N ALA A 323 -23.04 -2.61 -2.37
CA ALA A 323 -22.49 -1.27 -2.32
C ALA A 323 -21.83 -0.87 -3.64
N ASP A 324 -22.20 0.31 -4.14
CA ASP A 324 -21.47 1.03 -5.18
C ASP A 324 -20.20 1.64 -4.57
N PHE A 325 -20.35 2.26 -3.39
CA PHE A 325 -19.27 2.82 -2.58
C PHE A 325 -19.21 2.21 -1.19
N ILE A 326 -18.00 1.99 -0.70
CA ILE A 326 -17.75 1.73 0.72
C ILE A 326 -17.01 2.94 1.28
N LYS A 327 -17.51 3.51 2.39
CA LYS A 327 -16.86 4.63 3.07
C LYS A 327 -16.65 4.31 4.54
N GLY A 328 -15.40 4.31 4.98
CA GLY A 328 -15.09 4.02 6.37
C GLY A 328 -13.65 4.37 6.72
N ALA A 329 -13.28 4.16 7.98
CA ALA A 329 -11.95 4.50 8.45
C ALA A 329 -10.86 3.65 7.78
N ILE A 330 -9.71 4.29 7.54
CA ILE A 330 -8.43 3.62 7.29
C ILE A 330 -7.91 3.07 8.62
N SER A 331 -7.23 1.92 8.65
CA SER A 331 -6.65 1.40 9.89
C SER A 331 -5.51 2.29 10.41
N ARG A 332 -5.48 2.60 11.72
CA ARG A 332 -4.29 3.12 12.42
C ARG A 332 -3.30 1.97 12.61
N ARG A 333 -2.02 2.32 12.60
CA ARG A 333 -0.99 1.64 13.38
C ARG A 333 -1.50 1.30 14.79
N LYS A 334 -1.26 0.07 15.23
CA LYS A 334 -0.51 -0.20 16.46
C LYS A 334 0.36 -1.43 16.22
N LYS A 335 1.58 -1.38 16.79
CA LYS A 335 2.43 -2.51 17.18
C LYS A 335 1.61 -3.78 17.21
N MET A 336 2.01 -4.79 16.45
CA MET A 336 1.37 -6.09 16.44
C MET A 336 0.69 -6.35 17.77
N ALA A 337 -0.59 -6.69 17.71
CA ALA A 337 -1.09 -7.69 18.62
C ALA A 337 0.02 -8.74 18.71
N GLN A 338 0.81 -8.72 19.78
CA GLN A 338 1.89 -9.66 20.00
C GLN A 338 1.25 -11.04 19.81
N GLY A 339 1.53 -11.69 18.67
CA GLY A 339 0.93 -12.97 18.28
C GLY A 339 -0.48 -12.96 17.68
N GLY A 340 -0.91 -11.95 16.89
CA GLY A 340 -2.10 -12.08 16.03
C GLY A 340 -3.46 -12.06 16.74
N ARG A 341 -3.59 -11.31 17.84
CA ARG A 341 -4.76 -11.39 18.76
C ARG A 341 -5.85 -10.31 18.62
N GLY A 342 -5.84 -9.43 17.61
CA GLY A 342 -6.86 -8.39 17.53
C GLY A 342 -7.02 -7.70 16.18
N VAL A 343 -8.18 -7.08 15.98
CA VAL A 343 -8.49 -6.24 14.81
C VAL A 343 -7.70 -4.93 14.88
N PRO A 344 -7.19 -4.40 13.75
CA PRO A 344 -6.59 -3.06 13.70
C PRO A 344 -7.52 -1.98 14.27
N LEU A 345 -6.95 -0.88 14.78
CA LEU A 345 -7.75 0.25 15.24
C LEU A 345 -8.15 1.16 14.08
N GLN A 346 -9.28 1.85 14.14
CA GLN A 346 -9.69 2.83 13.13
C GLN A 346 -8.93 4.16 13.27
N SER A 347 -8.49 4.74 12.15
CA SER A 347 -7.87 6.07 12.06
C SER A 347 -8.89 7.21 12.02
N GLU A 348 -8.38 8.44 12.03
CA GLU A 348 -9.21 9.64 11.86
C GLU A 348 -9.50 9.92 10.39
N ASN A 349 -8.68 9.35 9.50
CA ASN A 349 -8.83 9.45 8.06
C ASN A 349 -9.78 8.37 7.57
N ASN A 350 -10.66 8.75 6.66
CA ASN A 350 -11.54 7.83 5.98
C ASN A 350 -11.04 7.57 4.56
N GLN A 351 -11.50 6.45 4.04
CA GLN A 351 -11.36 6.08 2.65
C GLN A 351 -12.74 5.93 2.02
N LEU A 352 -12.82 6.31 0.75
CA LEU A 352 -13.95 6.07 -0.12
C LEU A 352 -13.49 5.14 -1.23
N VAL A 353 -14.15 3.98 -1.30
CA VAL A 353 -13.79 2.88 -2.20
C VAL A 353 -14.91 2.70 -3.21
N ALA A 354 -14.64 2.92 -4.49
CA ALA A 354 -15.59 2.58 -5.54
C ALA A 354 -15.47 1.09 -5.91
N CYS A 355 -16.55 0.34 -5.67
CA CYS A 355 -16.61 -1.11 -5.85
C CYS A 355 -17.37 -1.51 -7.13
N SER A 356 -18.04 -0.56 -7.78
CA SER A 356 -18.80 -0.78 -9.01
C SER A 356 -18.36 0.15 -10.15
N TYR A 357 -18.67 -0.21 -11.40
CA TYR A 357 -18.48 0.67 -12.56
C TYR A 357 -19.26 1.98 -12.42
N LYS A 358 -20.42 1.95 -11.78
CA LYS A 358 -21.26 3.11 -11.55
C LYS A 358 -20.59 4.09 -10.58
N ALA A 359 -20.00 3.58 -9.49
CA ALA A 359 -19.19 4.38 -8.58
C ALA A 359 -17.91 4.91 -9.23
N CYS A 360 -17.22 4.09 -10.03
CA CYS A 360 -16.04 4.53 -10.79
C CYS A 360 -16.39 5.67 -11.76
N LYS A 361 -17.58 5.62 -12.39
CA LYS A 361 -18.08 6.71 -13.21
C LYS A 361 -18.35 7.96 -12.36
N ALA A 362 -18.95 7.83 -11.17
CA ALA A 362 -19.19 8.96 -10.28
C ALA A 362 -17.87 9.64 -9.84
N LEU A 363 -16.82 8.85 -9.55
CA LEU A 363 -15.46 9.38 -9.31
C LEU A 363 -14.86 10.03 -10.56
N SER A 364 -14.94 9.37 -11.71
CA SER A 364 -14.44 9.96 -12.96
C SER A 364 -15.09 11.30 -13.25
N ASP A 365 -16.39 11.44 -12.97
CA ASP A 365 -17.16 12.65 -13.20
C ASP A 365 -16.82 13.78 -12.22
N SER A 366 -16.32 13.44 -11.02
CA SER A 366 -15.92 14.38 -9.97
C SER A 366 -14.43 14.72 -9.96
N LEU A 367 -13.65 14.19 -10.92
CA LEU A 367 -12.23 14.52 -11.05
C LEU A 367 -12.05 16.00 -11.40
N GLU A 368 -11.50 16.76 -10.46
CA GLU A 368 -11.37 18.21 -10.53
C GLU A 368 -9.91 18.64 -10.77
N LEU A 369 -8.95 17.92 -10.18
CA LEU A 369 -7.54 18.30 -10.19
C LEU A 369 -6.62 17.08 -10.27
N ILE A 370 -5.53 17.21 -11.03
CA ILE A 370 -4.38 16.29 -11.03
C ILE A 370 -3.11 17.07 -10.65
N ILE A 371 -2.50 16.68 -9.53
CA ILE A 371 -1.23 17.25 -9.06
C ILE A 371 -0.11 16.30 -9.48
N PHE A 372 0.78 16.75 -10.35
CA PHE A 372 1.95 15.98 -10.78
C PHE A 372 3.12 16.24 -9.85
N ILE A 373 3.72 15.18 -9.31
CA ILE A 373 4.87 15.25 -8.41
C ILE A 373 6.10 14.80 -9.17
N ASP A 374 7.02 15.72 -9.42
CA ASP A 374 8.20 15.53 -10.26
C ASP A 374 9.45 15.39 -9.39
N ARG A 375 10.27 14.38 -9.67
CA ARG A 375 11.53 14.12 -8.96
C ARG A 375 12.60 15.18 -9.25
N THR A 376 12.50 15.88 -10.39
CA THR A 376 13.58 16.73 -10.92
C THR A 376 13.70 18.11 -10.26
#